data_AF-A0A8T2KI14-F1
#
_entry.id   AF-A0A8T2KI14-F1
#
_cell.length_a   1.000
_cell.length_b   1.000
_cell.length_c   1.000
_cell.angle_alpha   90.00
_cell.angle_beta   90.00
_cell.angle_gamma   90.00
#
_symmetry.space_group_name_H-M   'P 1'
#
loop_
_entity.id
_entity.type
_entity.pdbx_description
1 polymer ?
#
loop_
_entity_poly.entity_id
_entity_poly.type
_entity_poly.pdbx_seq_one_letter_code
_entity_poly.pdbx_strand_id
1 'polypeptide(L)'
;EVEHPNISLNPCGAHDRTCLQKHHAKVQRNQMQSGKQYGKNTNNSPITEIHMGPCQKDLNRALEKLSAYQTRTQEEFLSIPIPNCDRNGNFNPKQCHPALDGQRGKCWCVDRKTGAKLQILYDHILDPDCLMAERMKE
;
A
#
# COMPACT_ATOMS: atom_id res chain seq x y z
N GLU A 1 7.20 10.15 -22.18
CA GLU A 1 6.27 9.24 -21.48
C GLU A 1 6.70 9.04 -20.03
N VAL A 2 5.75 8.89 -19.10
CA VAL A 2 6.05 8.59 -17.68
C VAL A 2 5.96 7.08 -17.48
N GLU A 3 7.13 6.42 -17.57
CA GLU A 3 7.32 4.99 -17.33
C GLU A 3 6.95 4.65 -15.89
N HIS A 4 5.92 3.81 -15.72
CA HIS A 4 5.54 3.26 -14.42
C HIS A 4 6.50 2.13 -14.04
N PRO A 5 6.96 2.02 -12.78
CA PRO A 5 7.89 0.96 -12.39
C PRO A 5 7.19 -0.39 -12.47
N ASN A 6 7.60 -1.22 -13.44
CA ASN A 6 7.19 -2.60 -13.55
C ASN A 6 7.81 -3.40 -12.39
N ILE A 7 7.05 -3.56 -11.31
CA ILE A 7 7.37 -4.46 -10.19
C ILE A 7 6.73 -5.81 -10.51
N SER A 8 7.18 -6.48 -11.58
CA SER A 8 6.87 -7.88 -11.77
C SER A 8 7.66 -8.68 -10.72
N LEU A 9 6.96 -9.16 -9.69
CA LEU A 9 7.47 -10.02 -8.61
C LEU A 9 7.67 -11.48 -9.06
N ASN A 10 7.84 -11.73 -10.35
CA ASN A 10 8.13 -13.07 -10.86
C ASN A 10 9.64 -13.35 -10.71
N PRO A 11 10.05 -14.37 -9.93
CA PRO A 11 11.45 -14.75 -9.84
C PRO A 11 11.95 -15.22 -11.23
N CYS A 12 13.10 -14.69 -11.68
CA CYS A 12 13.70 -15.10 -12.94
C CYS A 12 13.97 -16.61 -12.94
N GLY A 13 13.60 -17.31 -14.00
CA GLY A 13 14.00 -18.70 -14.20
C GLY A 13 15.52 -18.82 -14.32
N ALA A 14 16.11 -19.93 -13.84
CA ALA A 14 17.56 -20.12 -13.73
C ALA A 14 18.32 -20.03 -15.08
N HIS A 15 17.63 -20.20 -16.20
CA HIS A 15 18.22 -20.16 -17.55
C HIS A 15 17.97 -18.85 -18.30
N ASP A 16 17.17 -17.93 -17.77
CA ASP A 16 16.93 -16.63 -18.40
C ASP A 16 18.07 -15.67 -18.07
N ARG A 17 19.16 -15.81 -18.85
CA ARG A 17 20.37 -15.01 -18.70
C ARG A 17 20.08 -13.51 -18.80
N THR A 18 19.06 -13.10 -19.54
CA THR A 18 18.73 -11.68 -19.73
C THR A 18 18.01 -11.10 -18.51
N CYS A 19 17.09 -11.86 -17.91
CA CYS A 19 16.43 -11.50 -16.65
C CYS A 19 17.45 -11.45 -15.50
N LEU A 20 18.32 -12.45 -15.41
CA LEU A 20 19.38 -12.51 -14.41
C LEU A 20 20.39 -11.37 -14.57
N GLN A 21 20.80 -11.04 -15.81
CA GLN A 21 21.70 -9.91 -16.07
C GLN A 21 21.08 -8.57 -15.64
N LYS A 22 19.80 -8.35 -15.95
CA LYS A 22 19.06 -7.14 -15.53
C LYS A 22 18.91 -7.07 -14.02
N HIS A 23 18.65 -8.20 -13.36
CA HIS A 23 18.59 -8.28 -11.90
C HIS A 23 19.94 -7.94 -11.26
N HIS A 24 21.04 -8.51 -11.76
CA HIS A 24 22.40 -8.19 -11.28
C HIS A 24 22.75 -6.71 -11.49
N ALA A 25 22.38 -6.11 -12.63
CA ALA A 25 22.56 -4.69 -12.88
C ALA A 25 21.71 -3.80 -11.94
N LYS A 26 20.52 -4.27 -11.53
CA LYS A 26 19.64 -3.58 -10.56
C LYS A 26 20.18 -3.66 -9.14
N VAL A 27 20.75 -4.81 -8.74
CA VAL A 27 21.47 -4.98 -7.46
C VAL A 27 22.71 -4.09 -7.41
N GLN A 28 23.48 -3.99 -8.49
CA GLN A 28 24.63 -3.09 -8.53
C GLN A 28 24.24 -1.61 -8.46
N ARG A 29 23.12 -1.19 -9.09
CA ARG A 29 22.59 0.18 -8.90
C ARG A 29 22.11 0.46 -7.48
N ASN A 30 21.51 -0.53 -6.80
CA ASN A 30 21.10 -0.38 -5.40
C ASN A 30 22.28 -0.20 -4.43
N GLN A 31 23.49 -0.70 -4.76
CA GLN A 31 24.68 -0.47 -3.94
C GLN A 31 25.17 0.99 -4.00
N MET A 32 24.92 1.72 -5.10
CA MET A 32 25.24 3.16 -5.22
C MET A 32 24.06 4.09 -4.86
N GLN A 33 22.86 3.56 -4.62
CA GLN A 33 21.71 4.30 -4.05
C GLN A 33 21.40 3.94 -2.59
N SER A 34 22.35 3.30 -1.90
CA SER A 34 22.34 3.10 -0.44
C SER A 34 22.66 4.42 0.31
N GLY A 35 22.04 5.52 -0.14
CA GLY A 35 22.11 6.87 0.44
C GLY A 35 20.73 7.49 0.71
N LYS A 36 19.63 6.73 0.54
CA LYS A 36 18.35 7.04 1.20
C LYS A 36 17.97 5.86 2.10
N GLN A 37 18.74 5.75 3.17
CA GLN A 37 18.32 5.04 4.37
C GLN A 37 17.00 5.65 4.85
N TYR A 38 15.92 4.87 4.88
CA TYR A 38 15.05 4.92 6.05
C TYR A 38 15.92 4.41 7.20
N GLY A 39 16.54 5.33 7.94
CA GLY A 39 17.56 5.06 8.93
C GLY A 39 17.06 4.10 10.02
N LYS A 40 17.62 2.89 10.05
CA LYS A 40 17.87 2.21 11.32
C LYS A 40 18.97 2.98 12.03
N ASN A 41 18.59 3.96 12.86
CA ASN A 41 19.50 4.55 13.83
C ASN A 41 19.43 3.72 15.11
N THR A 42 20.43 2.86 15.30
CA THR A 42 20.84 2.40 16.62
C THR A 42 21.46 3.60 17.35
N ASN A 43 20.65 4.37 18.07
CA ASN A 43 21.12 5.29 19.10
C ASN A 43 20.12 5.24 20.25
N ASN A 44 20.59 4.80 21.41
CA ASN A 44 19.85 4.81 22.67
C ASN A 44 19.37 6.25 22.95
N SER A 45 18.09 6.53 22.69
CA SER A 45 17.37 7.70 23.15
C SER A 45 15.88 7.38 23.21
N PRO A 46 15.14 7.91 24.20
CA PRO A 46 13.82 7.42 24.55
C PRO A 46 12.86 7.56 23.38
N ILE A 47 12.14 6.49 23.08
CA ILE A 47 11.14 6.38 22.01
C ILE A 47 10.09 7.47 22.22
N THR A 48 10.28 8.64 21.60
CA THR A 48 9.18 9.57 21.37
C THR A 48 8.27 8.84 20.41
N GLU A 49 7.11 8.40 20.88
CA GLU A 49 6.08 7.80 20.04
C GLU A 49 5.90 8.68 18.79
N ILE A 50 6.37 8.18 17.64
CA ILE A 50 5.95 8.71 16.36
C ILE A 50 4.43 8.53 16.40
N HIS A 51 3.68 9.63 16.56
CA HIS A 51 2.23 9.58 16.65
C HIS A 51 1.69 9.12 15.30
N MET A 52 1.66 7.79 15.12
CA MET A 52 1.15 7.14 13.94
C MET A 52 -0.35 7.41 13.91
N GLY A 53 -0.81 8.05 12.84
CA GLY A 53 -2.22 8.24 12.60
C GLY A 53 -2.98 6.90 12.55
N PRO A 54 -4.31 6.93 12.69
CA PRO A 54 -5.13 5.73 12.82
C PRO A 54 -4.96 4.77 11.63
N CYS A 55 -4.88 5.28 10.39
CA CYS A 55 -4.64 4.44 9.22
C CYS A 55 -3.24 3.81 9.25
N GLN A 56 -2.21 4.55 9.68
CA GLN A 56 -0.85 4.03 9.75
C GLN A 56 -0.73 2.87 10.76
N LYS A 57 -1.45 2.95 11.89
CA LYS A 57 -1.53 1.85 12.86
C LYS A 57 -2.17 0.61 12.26
N ASP A 58 -3.28 0.78 11.53
CA ASP A 58 -3.97 -0.34 10.89
C ASP A 58 -3.18 -0.93 9.71
N LEU A 59 -2.47 -0.09 8.96
CA LEU A 59 -1.56 -0.51 7.90
C LEU A 59 -0.46 -1.41 8.46
N ASN A 60 0.20 -0.99 9.56
CA ASN A 60 1.24 -1.80 10.18
C ASN A 60 0.70 -3.15 10.65
N ARG A 61 -0.49 -3.17 11.26
CA ARG A 61 -1.16 -4.42 11.67
C ARG A 61 -1.47 -5.34 10.49
N ALA A 62 -1.89 -4.79 9.35
CA ALA A 62 -2.11 -5.56 8.13
C ALA A 62 -0.80 -6.15 7.58
N LEU A 63 0.28 -5.36 7.58
CA LEU A 63 1.60 -5.81 7.16
C LEU A 63 2.18 -6.90 8.06
N GLU A 64 1.99 -6.79 9.37
CA GLU A 64 2.38 -7.83 10.32
C GLU A 64 1.64 -9.15 10.03
N LYS A 65 0.32 -9.09 9.84
CA LYS A 65 -0.49 -10.26 9.44
C LYS A 65 0.00 -10.89 8.14
N LEU A 66 0.31 -10.07 7.14
CA LEU A 66 0.86 -10.54 5.86
C LEU A 66 2.24 -11.18 6.02
N SER A 67 3.09 -10.63 6.90
CA SER A 67 4.43 -11.19 7.15
C SER A 67 4.39 -12.52 7.90
N ALA A 68 3.35 -12.75 8.71
CA ALA A 68 3.14 -14.00 9.43
C ALA A 68 2.48 -15.08 8.56
N TYR A 69 1.79 -14.69 7.48
CA TYR A 69 1.10 -15.62 6.58
C TYR A 69 2.10 -16.23 5.58
N GLN A 70 2.50 -17.48 5.83
CA GLN A 70 3.55 -18.17 5.08
C GLN A 70 3.03 -19.01 3.89
N THR A 71 1.72 -19.22 3.78
CA THR A 71 1.10 -19.99 2.69
C THR A 71 0.94 -19.13 1.44
N ARG A 72 1.49 -19.60 0.32
CA ARG A 72 1.71 -18.84 -0.92
C ARG A 72 0.54 -18.94 -1.90
N THR A 73 -0.69 -18.90 -1.42
CA THR A 73 -1.82 -18.82 -2.34
C THR A 73 -2.15 -17.35 -2.61
N GLN A 74 -2.35 -17.01 -3.88
CA GLN A 74 -2.70 -15.64 -4.28
C GLN A 74 -4.01 -15.18 -3.60
N GLU A 75 -4.92 -16.12 -3.32
CA GLU A 75 -6.23 -15.87 -2.73
C GLU A 75 -6.15 -15.43 -1.25
N GLU A 76 -5.23 -16.02 -0.48
CA GLU A 76 -5.05 -15.67 0.94
C GLU A 76 -4.45 -14.27 1.11
N PHE A 77 -3.54 -13.86 0.24
CA PHE A 77 -2.97 -12.51 0.26
C PHE A 77 -4.04 -11.42 0.03
N LEU A 78 -5.03 -11.73 -0.80
CA LEU A 78 -6.13 -10.81 -1.14
C LEU A 78 -7.18 -10.70 -0.03
N SER A 79 -7.19 -11.67 0.89
CA SER A 79 -8.12 -11.68 2.03
C SER A 79 -7.74 -10.69 3.12
N ILE A 80 -6.47 -10.28 3.20
CA ILE A 80 -6.00 -9.32 4.20
C ILE A 80 -6.16 -7.90 3.63
N PRO A 81 -7.08 -7.09 4.17
CA PRO A 81 -7.30 -5.74 3.68
C PRO A 81 -6.12 -4.84 4.04
N ILE A 82 -5.49 -4.24 3.03
CA ILE A 82 -4.46 -3.21 3.20
C ILE A 82 -5.14 -1.84 3.05
N PRO A 83 -5.20 -1.00 4.12
CA PRO A 83 -5.80 0.31 4.01
C PRO A 83 -4.90 1.28 3.25
N ASN A 84 -5.50 2.11 2.39
CA ASN A 84 -4.80 3.21 1.72
C ASN A 84 -4.71 4.41 2.66
N CYS A 85 -3.50 4.79 3.06
CA CYS A 85 -3.27 5.95 3.93
C CYS A 85 -2.82 7.18 3.15
N ASP A 86 -3.13 8.37 3.68
CA ASP A 86 -2.54 9.62 3.22
C ASP A 86 -1.18 9.90 3.88
N ARG A 87 -0.50 10.98 3.46
CA ARG A 87 0.82 11.35 3.97
C ARG A 87 0.84 11.70 5.47
N ASN A 88 -0.32 11.98 6.05
CA ASN A 88 -0.47 12.34 7.45
C ASN A 88 -0.81 11.12 8.33
N GLY A 89 -0.90 9.92 7.74
CA GLY A 89 -1.30 8.70 8.43
C GLY A 89 -2.80 8.59 8.72
N ASN A 90 -3.63 9.42 8.09
CA ASN A 90 -5.09 9.27 8.09
C ASN A 90 -5.52 8.37 6.93
N PHE A 91 -6.78 7.92 6.94
CA PHE A 91 -7.31 7.13 5.83
C PHE A 91 -7.48 8.00 4.59
N ASN A 92 -7.09 7.49 3.42
CA ASN A 92 -7.50 8.11 2.16
C ASN A 92 -9.03 7.99 2.04
N PRO A 93 -9.76 9.08 1.75
CA PRO A 93 -11.22 9.03 1.59
C PRO A 93 -11.66 7.97 0.59
N LYS A 94 -10.87 7.72 -0.46
CA LYS A 94 -11.11 6.63 -1.41
C LYS A 94 -10.26 5.42 -1.06
N GLN A 95 -10.92 4.34 -0.67
CA GLN A 95 -10.34 3.02 -0.48
C GLN A 95 -10.65 2.14 -1.69
N CYS A 96 -9.74 1.26 -2.08
CA CYS A 96 -9.90 0.40 -3.24
C CYS A 96 -9.36 -0.99 -2.93
N HIS A 97 -10.03 -2.02 -3.46
CA HIS A 97 -9.43 -3.34 -3.52
C HIS A 97 -8.20 -3.35 -4.44
N PRO A 98 -7.23 -4.24 -4.20
CA PRO A 98 -6.12 -4.45 -5.13
C PRO A 98 -6.63 -4.84 -6.53
N ALA A 99 -5.86 -4.48 -7.55
CA ALA A 99 -6.17 -4.89 -8.91
C ALA A 99 -5.94 -6.39 -9.08
N LEU A 100 -6.87 -7.07 -9.75
CA LEU A 100 -6.82 -8.50 -10.05
C LEU A 100 -6.93 -8.69 -11.55
N ASP A 101 -6.03 -9.48 -12.13
CA ASP A 101 -6.04 -9.83 -13.56
C ASP A 101 -6.15 -8.62 -14.50
N GLY A 102 -5.47 -7.53 -14.14
CA GLY A 102 -5.48 -6.28 -14.90
C GLY A 102 -6.74 -5.43 -14.75
N GLN A 103 -7.73 -5.90 -13.98
CA GLN A 103 -8.94 -5.14 -13.66
C GLN A 103 -8.75 -4.29 -12.41
N ARG A 104 -9.20 -3.04 -12.48
CA ARG A 104 -9.18 -2.14 -11.33
C ARG A 104 -10.11 -2.67 -10.25
N GLY A 105 -9.61 -2.79 -9.01
CA GLY A 105 -10.42 -3.20 -7.87
C GLY A 105 -11.54 -2.19 -7.57
N LYS A 106 -12.64 -2.68 -6.99
CA LYS A 106 -13.77 -1.84 -6.59
C LYS A 106 -13.31 -0.86 -5.50
N CYS A 107 -13.77 0.39 -5.59
CA CYS A 107 -13.47 1.43 -4.62
C CYS A 107 -14.72 1.83 -3.83
N TRP A 108 -14.51 2.33 -2.62
CA TRP A 108 -15.55 2.88 -1.74
C TRP A 108 -15.03 4.08 -0.97
N CYS A 109 -15.93 4.93 -0.48
CA CYS A 109 -15.57 6.06 0.37
C CYS A 109 -15.54 5.67 1.84
N VAL A 110 -14.56 6.21 2.58
CA VAL A 110 -14.43 6.08 4.03
C VAL A 110 -14.23 7.44 4.68
N ASP A 111 -14.42 7.48 5.99
CA ASP A 111 -14.02 8.59 6.84
C ASP A 111 -12.50 8.64 7.05
N ARG A 112 -11.90 9.82 6.91
CA ARG A 112 -10.45 10.05 7.09
C ARG A 112 -9.94 9.68 8.46
N LYS A 113 -10.73 9.89 9.51
CA LYS A 113 -10.29 9.73 10.90
C LYS A 113 -10.52 8.31 11.40
N THR A 114 -11.64 7.72 11.03
CA THR A 114 -12.07 6.41 11.56
C THR A 114 -11.91 5.27 10.58
N GLY A 115 -11.79 5.54 9.28
CA GLY A 115 -11.77 4.51 8.23
C GLY A 115 -13.15 3.86 8.00
N ALA A 116 -14.19 4.32 8.68
CA ALA A 116 -15.54 3.79 8.54
C ALA A 116 -16.10 4.07 7.14
N LYS A 117 -16.67 3.05 6.50
CA LYS A 117 -17.30 3.17 5.18
C LYS A 117 -18.47 4.15 5.24
N LEU A 118 -18.50 5.09 4.30
CA LEU A 118 -19.59 6.05 4.18
C LEU A 118 -20.79 5.36 3.54
N GLN A 119 -21.94 5.43 4.18
CA GLN A 119 -23.22 5.05 3.56
C GLN A 119 -23.69 6.23 2.71
N ILE A 120 -23.17 6.32 1.49
CA ILE A 120 -23.62 7.32 0.52
C ILE A 120 -24.98 6.86 -0.02
N LEU A 121 -26.05 7.60 0.29
CA LEU A 121 -27.36 7.42 -0.34
C LEU A 121 -27.31 8.04 -1.76
N TYR A 122 -27.89 7.36 -2.76
CA TYR A 122 -28.10 7.76 -4.16
C TYR A 122 -27.03 7.42 -5.24
N ASP A 123 -27.10 6.17 -5.71
CA ASP A 123 -27.34 5.67 -7.09
C ASP A 123 -26.82 6.35 -8.38
N HIS A 124 -26.18 7.53 -8.41
CA HIS A 124 -25.77 8.12 -9.70
C HIS A 124 -24.42 8.83 -9.75
N ILE A 125 -23.41 8.36 -9.02
CA ILE A 125 -22.04 8.89 -9.20
C ILE A 125 -21.09 7.78 -9.62
N LEU A 126 -20.64 7.85 -10.87
CA LEU A 126 -19.64 6.95 -11.48
C LEU A 126 -18.25 7.04 -10.80
N ASP A 127 -18.00 8.07 -9.98
CA ASP A 127 -16.90 8.18 -9.02
C ASP A 127 -17.32 9.22 -7.96
N PRO A 128 -17.94 8.84 -6.82
CA PRO A 128 -18.30 9.79 -5.79
C PRO A 128 -17.04 10.51 -5.33
N ASP A 129 -17.04 11.85 -5.42
CA ASP A 129 -15.98 12.65 -4.81
C ASP A 129 -16.05 12.40 -3.30
N CYS A 130 -15.24 11.46 -2.83
CA CYS A 130 -15.23 11.04 -1.44
C CYS A 130 -14.92 12.21 -0.50
N LEU A 131 -14.29 13.30 -0.99
CA LEU A 131 -14.07 14.52 -0.21
C LEU A 131 -15.37 15.27 0.07
N MET A 132 -16.35 15.22 -0.84
CA MET A 132 -17.66 15.84 -0.64
C MET A 132 -18.52 15.00 0.30
N ALA A 133 -18.49 13.67 0.15
CA ALA A 133 -19.24 12.75 1.02
C ALA A 133 -18.80 12.85 2.50
N GLU A 134 -17.54 13.17 2.77
CA GLU A 134 -17.07 13.44 4.13
C GLU A 134 -17.62 14.74 4.72
N ARG A 135 -17.85 15.78 3.90
CA ARG A 135 -18.37 17.09 4.35
C ARG A 135 -19.86 17.07 4.63
N MET A 136 -20.61 16.17 4.00
CA MET A 136 -22.06 16.03 4.19
C MET A 136 -22.45 15.24 5.44
N LYS A 137 -21.50 15.00 6.35
CA LYS A 137 -21.73 14.28 7.62
C LYS A 137 -22.22 15.16 8.77
N GLU A 138 -22.25 16.48 8.58
CA GLU A 138 -22.79 17.44 9.56
C GLU A 138 -24.31 17.51 9.52
#